data_AF-A0AAN9XQ49-F1
#
_entry.id   AF-A0AAN9XQ49-F1
#
_cell.length_a   1.000
_cell.length_b   1.000
_cell.length_c   1.000
_cell.angle_alpha   90.00
_cell.angle_beta   90.00
_cell.angle_gamma   90.00
#
_symmetry.space_group_name_H-M   'P 1'
#
loop_
_entity.id
_entity.type
_entity.pdbx_description
1 polymer ?
#
loop_
_entity_poly.entity_id
_entity_poly.type
_entity_poly.pdbx_seq_one_letter_code
_entity_poly.pdbx_strand_id
1 'polypeptide(L)'
;MLGAVATSTSLCFSPSTRIVVLKRISNSTLPLSHGHSFSLLSATPMHFSSHNTSRRQPHFLTHAASSSAANAEYVEEPATNVKFETPLSFPGCSNSLTLFGTGYREKVFAIIGVKVYAAGLYLDQSITSKLNDWKGQSKDAIQGNSSLFVTIFQSSFEKSLQIILVRDVDGKTFWDALSEAISPRIPEPSTMDETALTTFRGVFLDRPLKKGTSIILTWLNPSRLLVSVSSNGIPSTVDATIDSANVASALFNVFLGDSPVSPSLKASVAEGLSKVLK
;
A
#
# COMPACT_ATOMS: atom_id res chain seq x y z
N MET A 1 -58.74 8.91 8.15
CA MET A 1 -59.36 7.71 7.54
C MET A 1 -59.16 7.77 6.05
N LEU A 2 -58.99 6.60 5.42
CA LEU A 2 -58.59 6.31 4.02
C LEU A 2 -57.10 6.58 3.71
N GLY A 3 -56.25 5.62 3.32
CA GLY A 3 -56.41 4.20 3.04
C GLY A 3 -55.88 3.80 1.66
N ALA A 4 -54.70 3.15 1.66
CA ALA A 4 -54.11 2.28 0.62
C ALA A 4 -53.73 2.95 -0.73
N VAL A 5 -52.74 2.50 -1.53
CA VAL A 5 -52.25 1.14 -1.84
C VAL A 5 -50.77 1.22 -2.26
N ALA A 6 -50.00 0.20 -1.89
CA ALA A 6 -48.64 -0.07 -2.36
C ALA A 6 -48.67 -0.93 -3.65
N THR A 7 -47.74 -0.67 -4.58
CA THR A 7 -47.42 -1.60 -5.68
C THR A 7 -45.91 -1.82 -5.73
N SER A 8 -45.53 -3.04 -5.38
CA SER A 8 -44.19 -3.62 -5.59
C SER A 8 -44.06 -4.09 -7.04
N THR A 9 -42.92 -3.82 -7.67
CA THR A 9 -42.55 -4.46 -8.94
C THR A 9 -41.18 -5.12 -8.75
N SER A 10 -41.20 -6.45 -8.64
CA SER A 10 -40.01 -7.29 -8.80
C SER A 10 -39.73 -7.48 -10.28
N LEU A 11 -38.48 -7.34 -10.71
CA LEU A 11 -38.03 -7.82 -12.01
C LEU A 11 -36.89 -8.80 -11.86
N CYS A 12 -37.07 -9.93 -12.54
CA CYS A 12 -36.38 -11.19 -12.44
C CYS A 12 -34.93 -11.15 -12.91
N PHE A 13 -34.09 -11.90 -12.21
CA PHE A 13 -32.77 -12.33 -12.68
C PHE A 13 -32.93 -13.50 -13.67
N SER A 14 -32.37 -13.35 -14.87
CA SER A 14 -32.15 -14.47 -15.80
C SER A 14 -30.71 -15.00 -15.65
N PRO A 15 -30.49 -16.32 -15.65
CA PRO A 15 -29.16 -16.91 -15.53
C PRO A 15 -28.43 -16.92 -16.87
N SER A 16 -27.20 -16.40 -16.89
CA SER A 16 -26.34 -16.41 -18.08
C SER A 16 -25.61 -17.75 -18.21
N THR A 17 -25.75 -18.37 -19.37
CA THR A 17 -25.26 -19.69 -19.76
C THR A 17 -23.73 -19.71 -19.88
N ARG A 18 -23.08 -20.65 -19.19
CA ARG A 18 -21.65 -20.96 -19.39
C ARG A 18 -21.42 -21.58 -20.78
N ILE A 19 -20.51 -21.00 -21.56
CA ILE A 19 -19.88 -21.68 -22.70
C ILE A 19 -18.44 -21.97 -22.32
N VAL A 20 -18.11 -23.25 -22.19
CA VAL A 20 -16.75 -23.78 -22.03
C VAL A 20 -16.24 -24.09 -23.43
N VAL A 21 -15.21 -23.37 -23.89
CA VAL A 21 -14.44 -23.75 -25.09
C VAL A 21 -13.18 -24.48 -24.63
N LEU A 22 -13.24 -25.81 -24.73
CA LEU A 22 -12.13 -26.72 -24.61
C LEU A 22 -11.32 -26.68 -25.91
N LYS A 23 -10.07 -26.22 -25.90
CA LYS A 23 -9.14 -26.41 -27.03
C LYS A 23 -8.01 -27.36 -26.62
N ARG A 24 -8.16 -28.60 -27.09
CA ARG A 24 -7.22 -29.72 -27.12
C ARG A 24 -6.47 -29.68 -28.46
N ILE A 25 -5.18 -30.02 -28.46
CA ILE A 25 -4.30 -30.61 -29.51
C ILE A 25 -2.90 -30.60 -28.85
N SER A 26 -2.29 -31.70 -28.41
CA SER A 26 -1.79 -32.95 -29.05
C SER A 26 -0.27 -32.93 -29.22
N ASN A 27 0.32 -34.06 -28.83
CA ASN A 27 1.72 -34.39 -28.60
C ASN A 27 2.60 -34.54 -29.85
N SER A 28 3.92 -34.48 -29.63
CA SER A 28 4.92 -35.25 -30.41
C SER A 28 6.06 -35.78 -29.50
N THR A 29 6.03 -37.11 -29.33
CA THR A 29 7.10 -38.14 -29.16
C THR A 29 8.40 -37.87 -29.96
N LEU A 30 9.65 -38.30 -29.68
CA LEU A 30 10.38 -39.44 -29.03
C LEU A 30 11.92 -39.10 -29.15
N PRO A 31 12.94 -39.94 -28.81
CA PRO A 31 13.08 -41.06 -27.88
C PRO A 31 14.34 -41.02 -26.95
N LEU A 32 14.42 -42.11 -26.19
CA LEU A 32 15.30 -42.64 -25.15
C LEU A 32 16.65 -43.23 -25.64
N SER A 33 17.69 -43.19 -24.80
CA SER A 33 18.66 -44.30 -24.53
C SER A 33 19.46 -43.96 -23.24
N HIS A 34 19.31 -44.65 -22.09
CA HIS A 34 19.88 -45.94 -21.64
C HIS A 34 21.40 -46.07 -21.90
N GLY A 35 22.28 -46.38 -20.94
CA GLY A 35 22.10 -46.69 -19.51
C GLY A 35 23.43 -47.03 -18.80
N HIS A 36 23.32 -47.29 -17.48
CA HIS A 36 24.12 -48.19 -16.62
C HIS A 36 25.63 -47.93 -16.41
N SER A 37 26.30 -48.22 -15.29
CA SER A 37 25.98 -48.43 -13.86
C SER A 37 27.31 -48.77 -13.12
N PHE A 38 27.37 -48.52 -11.80
CA PHE A 38 28.20 -49.12 -10.73
C PHE A 38 29.75 -49.11 -10.76
N SER A 39 30.39 -48.62 -9.68
CA SER A 39 30.96 -49.48 -8.60
C SER A 39 31.94 -48.74 -7.66
N LEU A 40 32.15 -49.35 -6.50
CA LEU A 40 32.64 -48.82 -5.22
C LEU A 40 34.16 -49.03 -4.93
N LEU A 41 34.63 -48.28 -3.92
CA LEU A 41 35.68 -48.58 -2.90
C LEU A 41 37.17 -48.67 -3.27
N SER A 42 38.01 -47.89 -2.55
CA SER A 42 39.01 -48.39 -1.57
C SER A 42 39.97 -47.27 -1.11
N ALA A 43 40.66 -47.49 0.01
CA ALA A 43 41.23 -46.49 0.92
C ALA A 43 42.77 -46.50 1.03
N THR A 44 43.37 -45.30 1.20
CA THR A 44 44.56 -44.90 2.04
C THR A 44 45.95 -45.56 1.86
N PRO A 45 47.09 -45.05 2.43
CA PRO A 45 47.44 -43.71 2.98
C PRO A 45 48.89 -43.19 2.67
N MET A 46 49.21 -42.03 3.29
CA MET A 46 50.53 -41.48 3.70
C MET A 46 51.43 -40.76 2.68
N HIS A 47 51.57 -39.43 2.85
CA HIS A 47 52.86 -38.88 3.34
C HIS A 47 52.70 -37.46 3.90
N PHE A 48 53.24 -37.24 5.10
CA PHE A 48 53.44 -35.94 5.72
C PHE A 48 54.58 -35.19 5.02
N SER A 49 54.42 -33.89 4.78
CA SER A 49 55.53 -32.93 4.70
C SER A 49 55.11 -31.61 5.31
N SER A 50 55.84 -31.22 6.35
CA SER A 50 55.69 -29.98 7.09
C SER A 50 56.56 -28.90 6.42
N HIS A 51 55.94 -27.86 5.88
CA HIS A 51 56.64 -26.61 5.59
C HIS A 51 56.01 -25.45 6.36
N ASN A 52 56.89 -24.76 7.06
CA ASN A 52 56.65 -23.70 8.01
C ASN A 52 56.76 -22.35 7.28
N THR A 53 55.66 -21.59 7.16
CA THR A 53 55.71 -20.21 6.64
C THR A 53 54.74 -19.28 7.39
N SER A 54 55.34 -18.44 8.23
CA SER A 54 55.08 -17.01 8.46
C SER A 54 53.63 -16.47 8.36
N ARG A 55 53.04 -16.23 9.53
CA ARG A 55 52.37 -14.99 9.97
C ARG A 55 51.91 -14.00 8.88
N ARG A 56 50.61 -14.00 8.57
CA ARG A 56 49.81 -12.79 8.33
C ARG A 56 48.38 -12.97 8.85
N GLN A 57 48.01 -12.15 9.83
CA GLN A 57 46.65 -12.03 10.34
C GLN A 57 45.74 -11.53 9.22
N PRO A 58 44.57 -12.14 8.96
CA PRO A 58 43.51 -11.44 8.28
C PRO A 58 42.90 -10.45 9.27
N HIS A 59 43.13 -9.16 9.04
CA HIS A 59 42.33 -8.10 9.66
C HIS A 59 40.87 -8.36 9.28
N PHE A 60 40.10 -8.86 10.25
CA PHE A 60 38.65 -8.78 10.19
C PHE A 60 38.29 -7.29 10.15
N LEU A 61 38.05 -6.77 8.95
CA LEU A 61 37.29 -5.54 8.78
C LEU A 61 35.86 -5.88 9.20
N THR A 62 35.57 -5.72 10.49
CA THR A 62 34.21 -5.48 10.97
C THR A 62 33.75 -4.21 10.27
N HIS A 63 33.04 -4.40 9.15
CA HIS A 63 32.19 -3.35 8.60
C HIS A 63 31.12 -3.13 9.65
N ALA A 64 31.36 -2.15 10.52
CA ALA A 64 30.34 -1.64 11.41
C ALA A 64 29.25 -1.12 10.48
N ALA A 65 28.18 -1.90 10.31
CA ALA A 65 26.92 -1.35 9.87
C ALA A 65 26.60 -0.26 10.90
N SER A 66 26.75 0.99 10.49
CA SER A 66 26.20 2.12 11.21
C SER A 66 24.69 1.93 11.23
N SER A 67 24.21 1.12 12.17
CA SER A 67 22.86 1.28 12.69
C SER A 67 22.89 2.59 13.45
N SER A 68 22.73 3.69 12.73
CA SER A 68 22.10 4.85 13.32
C SER A 68 20.67 4.41 13.62
N ALA A 69 20.50 3.68 14.72
CA ALA A 69 19.25 3.66 15.46
C ALA A 69 19.08 5.07 16.01
N ALA A 70 18.78 6.00 15.10
CA ALA A 70 18.07 7.21 15.45
C ALA A 70 16.87 6.72 16.26
N ASN A 71 16.68 7.30 17.42
CA ASN A 71 15.58 6.98 18.31
C ASN A 71 14.28 7.31 17.55
N ALA A 72 13.78 6.36 16.76
CA ALA A 72 12.64 6.58 15.88
C ALA A 72 11.45 6.90 16.78
N GLU A 73 10.90 8.09 16.62
CA GLU A 73 9.68 8.46 17.32
C GLU A 73 8.54 7.71 16.63
N TYR A 74 7.69 7.06 17.43
CA TYR A 74 6.53 6.35 16.93
C TYR A 74 5.27 7.02 17.45
N VAL A 75 4.28 7.15 16.57
CA VAL A 75 2.91 7.47 16.95
C VAL A 75 2.08 6.20 16.84
N GLU A 76 1.41 5.84 17.93
CA GLU A 76 0.52 4.68 17.96
C GLU A 76 -0.90 5.09 17.55
N GLU A 77 -1.49 4.37 16.59
CA GLU A 77 -2.90 4.52 16.25
C GLU A 77 -3.75 3.82 17.34
N PRO A 78 -4.56 4.56 18.11
CA PRO A 78 -5.12 4.09 19.37
C PRO A 78 -6.16 2.96 19.21
N ALA A 79 -6.84 2.85 18.07
CA ALA A 79 -7.83 1.79 17.88
C ALA A 79 -7.18 0.43 17.59
N THR A 80 -6.03 0.41 16.94
CA THR A 80 -5.38 -0.82 16.46
C THR A 80 -4.07 -1.16 17.17
N ASN A 81 -3.50 -0.21 17.92
CA ASN A 81 -2.17 -0.26 18.52
C ASN A 81 -1.04 -0.41 17.48
N VAL A 82 -1.30 -0.05 16.22
CA VAL A 82 -0.28 -0.04 15.17
C VAL A 82 0.59 1.19 15.32
N LYS A 83 1.91 1.00 15.26
CA LYS A 83 2.90 2.06 15.40
C LYS A 83 3.36 2.57 14.03
N PHE A 84 3.41 3.88 13.90
CA PHE A 84 3.88 4.60 12.72
C PHE A 84 5.14 5.38 13.07
N GLU A 85 6.25 5.10 12.39
CA GLU A 85 7.51 5.84 12.54
C GLU A 85 7.39 7.25 12.01
N THR A 86 8.07 8.21 12.62
CA THR A 86 8.22 9.56 12.08
C THR A 86 9.57 10.19 12.48
N PRO A 87 10.29 10.83 11.55
CA PRO A 87 10.03 10.86 10.10
C PRO A 87 10.34 9.51 9.43
N LEU A 88 9.87 9.31 8.20
CA LEU A 88 10.03 8.05 7.46
C LEU A 88 10.32 8.27 5.97
N SER A 89 11.21 7.46 5.39
CA SER A 89 11.51 7.47 3.95
C SER A 89 10.75 6.37 3.23
N PHE A 90 10.16 6.69 2.07
CA PHE A 90 9.41 5.75 1.23
C PHE A 90 10.10 5.52 -0.12
N PRO A 91 9.87 4.36 -0.77
CA PRO A 91 10.37 4.11 -2.13
C PRO A 91 9.98 5.22 -3.11
N GLY A 92 10.98 5.76 -3.80
CA GLY A 92 10.81 6.81 -4.80
C GLY A 92 10.68 8.23 -4.25
N CYS A 93 10.62 8.43 -2.94
CA CYS A 93 10.69 9.77 -2.32
C CYS A 93 12.12 10.28 -2.28
N SER A 94 12.27 11.58 -2.51
CA SER A 94 13.56 12.29 -2.46
C SER A 94 13.98 12.59 -1.03
N ASN A 95 13.00 12.83 -0.14
CA ASN A 95 13.21 13.19 1.26
C ASN A 95 12.44 12.27 2.21
N SER A 96 12.83 12.25 3.48
CA SER A 96 12.00 11.67 4.54
C SER A 96 10.74 12.51 4.73
N LEU A 97 9.58 11.87 4.84
CA LEU A 97 8.30 12.53 5.08
C LEU A 97 7.95 12.51 6.56
N THR A 98 7.22 13.52 7.02
CA THR A 98 6.77 13.63 8.42
C THR A 98 5.34 13.12 8.54
N LEU A 99 5.03 12.39 9.62
CA LEU A 99 3.68 11.91 9.90
C LEU A 99 2.79 13.07 10.36
N PHE A 100 1.68 13.31 9.67
CA PHE A 100 0.71 14.35 10.01
C PHE A 100 -0.54 13.81 10.70
N GLY A 101 -0.83 12.51 10.60
CA GLY A 101 -1.95 11.92 11.31
C GLY A 101 -2.09 10.42 11.07
N THR A 102 -2.77 9.76 11.99
CA THR A 102 -3.07 8.32 11.95
C THR A 102 -4.56 8.06 12.08
N GLY A 103 -5.02 6.90 11.62
CA GLY A 103 -6.39 6.47 11.77
C GLY A 103 -6.57 5.03 11.36
N TYR A 104 -7.79 4.52 11.41
CA TYR A 104 -8.08 3.15 11.03
C TYR A 104 -9.30 3.08 10.12
N ARG A 105 -9.43 1.97 9.40
CA ARG A 105 -10.64 1.62 8.68
C ARG A 105 -11.35 0.49 9.39
N GLU A 106 -12.64 0.69 9.60
CA GLU A 106 -13.56 -0.36 10.02
C GLU A 106 -14.52 -0.68 8.86
N LYS A 107 -14.91 -1.95 8.76
CA LYS A 107 -16.01 -2.40 7.91
C LYS A 107 -17.00 -3.18 8.76
N VAL A 108 -18.27 -2.79 8.71
CA VAL A 108 -19.36 -3.48 9.40
C VAL A 108 -19.74 -4.71 8.56
N PHE A 109 -19.62 -5.88 9.18
CA PHE A 109 -20.10 -7.13 8.62
C PHE A 109 -21.32 -7.58 9.42
N ALA A 110 -22.49 -7.52 8.78
CA ALA A 110 -23.80 -7.67 9.43
C ALA A 110 -23.99 -6.66 10.59
N ILE A 111 -23.66 -7.05 11.81
CA ILE A 111 -23.87 -6.26 13.04
C ILE A 111 -22.52 -5.88 13.69
N ILE A 112 -21.43 -6.57 13.32
CA ILE A 112 -20.13 -6.43 13.99
C ILE A 112 -19.21 -5.57 13.13
N GLY A 113 -18.74 -4.49 13.73
CA GLY A 113 -17.64 -3.67 13.22
C GLY A 113 -16.31 -4.41 13.30
N VAL A 114 -15.60 -4.52 12.18
CA VAL A 114 -14.27 -5.14 12.16
C VAL A 114 -13.22 -4.21 11.58
N LYS A 115 -12.16 -3.97 12.35
CA LYS A 115 -10.99 -3.18 11.96
C LYS A 115 -10.24 -3.92 10.86
N VAL A 116 -10.04 -3.25 9.72
CA VAL A 116 -9.39 -3.81 8.53
C VAL A 116 -7.92 -3.43 8.48
N TYR A 117 -7.62 -2.15 8.68
CA TYR A 117 -6.26 -1.62 8.68
C TYR A 117 -6.14 -0.37 9.54
N ALA A 118 -4.90 -0.07 9.93
CA ALA A 118 -4.47 1.26 10.35
C ALA A 118 -3.86 1.99 9.16
N ALA A 119 -3.86 3.32 9.19
CA ALA A 119 -3.26 4.16 8.17
C ALA A 119 -2.57 5.38 8.79
N GLY A 120 -1.46 5.80 8.19
CA GLY A 120 -0.71 7.01 8.53
C GLY A 120 -0.47 7.85 7.29
N LEU A 121 -0.80 9.14 7.34
CA LEU A 121 -0.53 10.09 6.26
C LEU A 121 0.75 10.86 6.54
N TYR A 122 1.66 10.79 5.58
CA TYR A 122 2.95 11.45 5.60
C TYR A 122 3.02 12.53 4.53
N LEU A 123 3.56 13.69 4.89
CA LEU A 123 3.73 14.82 3.99
C LEU A 123 5.17 15.33 4.05
N ASP A 124 5.68 15.83 2.93
CA ASP A 124 6.87 16.68 2.94
C ASP A 124 6.55 17.97 3.71
N GLN A 125 7.32 18.26 4.76
CA GLN A 125 7.13 19.41 5.64
C GLN A 125 7.10 20.75 4.87
N SER A 126 7.78 20.81 3.72
CA SER A 126 7.84 21.98 2.84
C SER A 126 6.47 22.39 2.30
N ILE A 127 5.49 21.47 2.29
CA ILE A 127 4.11 21.73 1.86
C ILE A 127 3.44 22.84 2.69
N THR A 128 3.87 23.03 3.94
CA THR A 128 3.33 24.06 4.84
C THR A 128 3.42 25.47 4.27
N SER A 129 4.43 25.73 3.42
CA SER A 129 4.58 26.99 2.69
C SER A 129 3.42 27.28 1.71
N LYS A 130 2.69 26.24 1.27
CA LYS A 130 1.51 26.34 0.39
C LYS A 130 0.20 26.45 1.16
N LEU A 131 0.24 26.29 2.49
CA LEU A 131 -0.95 26.25 3.34
C LEU A 131 -1.07 27.49 4.24
N ASN A 132 -0.38 28.58 3.88
CA ASN A 132 -0.35 29.81 4.67
C ASN A 132 -1.74 30.43 4.89
N ASP A 133 -2.67 30.26 3.93
CA ASP A 133 -4.03 30.79 4.00
C ASP A 133 -4.86 30.16 5.14
N TRP A 134 -4.40 29.04 5.69
CA TRP A 134 -5.06 28.32 6.79
C TRP A 134 -4.28 28.37 8.11
N LYS A 135 -3.28 29.26 8.22
CA LYS A 135 -2.57 29.49 9.49
C LYS A 135 -3.49 29.94 10.61
N GLY A 136 -3.24 29.42 11.80
CA GLY A 136 -4.00 29.73 13.01
C GLY A 136 -5.41 29.14 13.07
N GLN A 137 -5.83 28.37 12.06
CA GLN A 137 -7.15 27.73 12.06
C GLN A 137 -7.22 26.55 13.05
N SER A 138 -8.39 26.35 13.65
CA SER A 138 -8.64 25.20 14.51
C SER A 138 -8.66 23.89 13.71
N LYS A 139 -8.43 22.76 14.40
CA LYS A 139 -8.52 21.43 13.77
C LYS A 139 -9.88 21.18 13.10
N ASP A 140 -10.98 21.66 13.68
CA ASP A 140 -12.33 21.46 13.14
C ASP A 140 -12.54 22.29 11.86
N ALA A 141 -12.01 23.52 11.83
CA ALA A 141 -12.03 24.36 10.63
C ALA A 141 -11.18 23.74 9.51
N ILE A 142 -9.99 23.23 9.82
CA ILE A 142 -9.12 22.53 8.85
C ILE A 142 -9.80 21.26 8.33
N GLN A 143 -10.38 20.45 9.23
CA GLN A 143 -11.02 19.18 8.85
C GLN A 143 -12.17 19.37 7.86
N GLY A 144 -12.97 20.43 8.05
CA GLY A 144 -14.08 20.78 7.17
C GLY A 144 -13.69 21.53 5.89
N ASN A 145 -12.41 21.84 5.68
CA ASN A 145 -11.97 22.69 4.57
C ASN A 145 -11.52 21.88 3.35
N SER A 146 -12.43 21.64 2.40
CA SER A 146 -12.11 20.88 1.18
C SER A 146 -11.02 21.57 0.34
N SER A 147 -10.98 22.91 0.28
CA SER A 147 -9.97 23.68 -0.46
C SER A 147 -8.55 23.47 0.08
N LEU A 148 -8.39 23.28 1.39
CA LEU A 148 -7.10 22.93 2.00
C LEU A 148 -6.62 21.57 1.50
N PHE A 149 -7.47 20.54 1.53
CA PHE A 149 -7.08 19.20 1.10
C PHE A 149 -6.85 19.11 -0.41
N VAL A 150 -7.59 19.89 -1.20
CA VAL A 150 -7.32 20.07 -2.64
C VAL A 150 -5.96 20.72 -2.85
N THR A 151 -5.62 21.78 -2.11
CA THR A 151 -4.31 22.43 -2.17
C THR A 151 -3.19 21.46 -1.79
N ILE A 152 -3.39 20.64 -0.76
CA ILE A 152 -2.45 19.58 -0.40
C ILE A 152 -2.24 18.67 -1.61
N PHE A 153 -3.31 18.06 -2.14
CA PHE A 153 -3.23 17.15 -3.29
C PHE A 153 -2.51 17.76 -4.50
N GLN A 154 -2.91 18.97 -4.89
CA GLN A 154 -2.39 19.67 -6.06
C GLN A 154 -0.94 20.15 -5.91
N SER A 155 -0.40 20.19 -4.69
CA SER A 155 0.99 20.53 -4.48
C SER A 155 1.92 19.50 -5.14
N SER A 156 3.05 19.98 -5.67
CA SER A 156 4.13 19.15 -6.22
C SER A 156 4.99 18.47 -5.15
N PHE A 157 4.66 18.66 -3.87
CA PHE A 157 5.37 18.03 -2.76
C PHE A 157 4.94 16.58 -2.60
N GLU A 158 5.89 15.73 -2.24
CA GLU A 158 5.69 14.30 -2.05
C GLU A 158 4.78 14.02 -0.85
N LYS A 159 3.93 13.02 -0.99
CA LYS A 159 2.96 12.59 0.02
C LYS A 159 2.94 11.08 0.02
N SER A 160 2.84 10.45 1.18
CA SER A 160 2.67 9.00 1.25
C SER A 160 1.60 8.61 2.25
N LEU A 161 0.76 7.66 1.87
CA LEU A 161 -0.17 7.00 2.77
C LEU A 161 0.34 5.58 3.02
N GLN A 162 0.69 5.30 4.26
CA GLN A 162 1.04 3.97 4.72
C GLN A 162 -0.20 3.31 5.30
N ILE A 163 -0.61 2.17 4.74
CA ILE A 163 -1.71 1.33 5.23
C ILE A 163 -1.09 0.04 5.79
N ILE A 164 -1.40 -0.31 7.03
CA ILE A 164 -0.95 -1.55 7.67
C ILE A 164 -2.16 -2.40 8.01
N LEU A 165 -2.24 -3.59 7.41
CA LEU A 165 -3.36 -4.49 7.65
C LEU A 165 -3.33 -5.06 9.07
N VAL A 166 -4.45 -5.00 9.78
CA VAL A 166 -4.56 -5.54 11.16
C VAL A 166 -5.24 -6.91 11.18
N ARG A 167 -5.56 -7.42 10.00
CA ARG A 167 -6.15 -8.73 9.75
C ARG A 167 -5.78 -9.22 8.36
N ASP A 168 -6.04 -10.50 8.11
CA ASP A 168 -5.92 -11.08 6.77
C ASP A 168 -7.06 -10.57 5.87
N VAL A 169 -6.70 -10.22 4.63
CA VAL A 169 -7.61 -9.85 3.55
C VAL A 169 -7.08 -10.49 2.26
N ASP A 170 -7.93 -11.09 1.45
CA ASP A 170 -7.50 -11.53 0.12
C ASP A 170 -7.30 -10.33 -0.81
N GLY A 171 -6.28 -10.38 -1.67
CA GLY A 171 -5.92 -9.25 -2.55
C GLY A 171 -7.06 -8.81 -3.46
N LYS A 172 -7.89 -9.76 -3.92
CA LYS A 172 -9.10 -9.47 -4.70
C LYS A 172 -10.11 -8.65 -3.88
N THR A 173 -10.46 -9.05 -2.67
CA THR A 173 -11.38 -8.31 -1.78
C THR A 173 -10.84 -6.92 -1.44
N PHE A 174 -9.53 -6.79 -1.20
CA PHE A 174 -8.92 -5.48 -0.98
C PHE A 174 -9.09 -4.59 -2.21
N TRP A 175 -8.74 -5.10 -3.39
CA TRP A 175 -8.90 -4.37 -4.65
C TRP A 175 -10.36 -4.03 -4.93
N ASP A 176 -11.28 -4.97 -4.81
CA ASP A 176 -12.70 -4.74 -5.10
C ASP A 176 -13.26 -3.62 -4.22
N ALA A 177 -12.91 -3.62 -2.91
CA ALA A 177 -13.32 -2.56 -2.00
C ALA A 177 -12.66 -1.20 -2.33
N LEU A 178 -11.41 -1.20 -2.81
CA LEU A 178 -10.73 0.01 -3.24
C LEU A 178 -11.33 0.55 -4.54
N SER A 179 -11.60 -0.32 -5.51
CA SER A 179 -12.25 0.01 -6.77
C SER A 179 -13.65 0.57 -6.53
N GLU A 180 -14.44 -0.04 -5.65
CA GLU A 180 -15.76 0.47 -5.24
C GLU A 180 -15.67 1.89 -4.67
N ALA A 181 -14.60 2.21 -3.95
CA ALA A 181 -14.38 3.56 -3.44
C ALA A 181 -13.89 4.54 -4.53
N ILE A 182 -13.15 4.08 -5.53
CA ILE A 182 -12.63 4.92 -6.62
C ILE A 182 -13.70 5.21 -7.67
N SER A 183 -14.49 4.21 -8.09
CA SER A 183 -15.40 4.31 -9.24
C SER A 183 -16.36 5.50 -9.19
N PRO A 184 -17.00 5.86 -8.07
CA PRO A 184 -17.89 7.04 -8.01
C PRO A 184 -17.17 8.38 -8.23
N ARG A 185 -15.84 8.41 -8.08
CA ARG A 185 -15.01 9.61 -8.23
C ARG A 185 -14.46 9.77 -9.65
N ILE A 186 -14.65 8.77 -10.52
CA ILE A 186 -14.26 8.78 -11.93
C ILE A 186 -15.47 8.26 -12.74
N PRO A 187 -16.52 9.08 -12.93
CA PRO A 187 -17.75 8.63 -13.57
C PRO A 187 -17.55 8.20 -15.03
N GLU A 188 -16.62 8.86 -15.73
CA GLU A 188 -16.27 8.57 -17.12
C GLU A 188 -14.75 8.37 -17.22
N PRO A 189 -14.25 7.14 -16.97
CA PRO A 189 -12.82 6.86 -17.05
C PRO A 189 -12.34 6.94 -18.50
N SER A 190 -11.21 7.61 -18.70
CA SER A 190 -10.50 7.58 -19.99
C SER A 190 -9.74 6.26 -20.18
N THR A 191 -9.29 5.96 -21.40
CA THR A 191 -8.41 4.80 -21.66
C THR A 191 -7.14 4.80 -20.79
N MET A 192 -6.62 5.99 -20.49
CA MET A 192 -5.48 6.15 -19.57
C MET A 192 -5.87 5.73 -18.14
N ASP A 193 -7.07 6.11 -17.68
CA ASP A 193 -7.56 5.76 -16.35
C ASP A 193 -7.81 4.25 -16.24
N GLU A 194 -8.40 3.63 -17.26
CA GLU A 194 -8.61 2.18 -17.31
C GLU A 194 -7.29 1.39 -17.28
N THR A 195 -6.29 1.87 -18.02
CA THR A 195 -4.94 1.28 -18.02
C THR A 195 -4.29 1.42 -16.65
N ALA A 196 -4.37 2.61 -16.05
CA ALA A 196 -3.87 2.90 -14.70
C ALA A 196 -4.53 2.02 -13.64
N LEU A 197 -5.86 1.87 -13.66
CA LEU A 197 -6.61 1.00 -12.75
C LEU A 197 -6.27 -0.48 -12.95
N THR A 198 -6.05 -0.91 -14.21
CA THR A 198 -5.63 -2.28 -14.51
C THR A 198 -4.23 -2.58 -13.95
N THR A 199 -3.27 -1.67 -14.12
CA THR A 199 -1.94 -1.77 -13.52
C THR A 199 -2.03 -1.82 -12.00
N PHE A 200 -2.82 -0.94 -11.39
CA PHE A 200 -2.99 -0.90 -9.94
C PHE A 200 -3.61 -2.20 -9.39
N ARG A 201 -4.63 -2.73 -10.07
CA ARG A 201 -5.24 -4.02 -9.77
C ARG A 201 -4.22 -5.16 -9.82
N GLY A 202 -3.33 -5.15 -10.80
CA GLY A 202 -2.29 -6.15 -10.99
C GLY A 202 -1.36 -6.34 -9.79
N VAL A 203 -1.19 -5.30 -8.96
CA VAL A 203 -0.36 -5.38 -7.74
C VAL A 203 -0.94 -6.35 -6.70
N PHE A 204 -2.27 -6.51 -6.67
CA PHE A 204 -2.96 -7.24 -5.59
C PHE A 204 -3.52 -8.61 -5.98
N LEU A 205 -3.85 -8.87 -7.25
CA LEU A 205 -4.69 -10.01 -7.65
C LEU A 205 -4.21 -11.39 -7.17
N ASP A 206 -2.90 -11.61 -7.15
CA ASP A 206 -2.30 -12.89 -6.73
C ASP A 206 -1.42 -12.76 -5.47
N ARG A 207 -1.58 -11.65 -4.72
CA ARG A 207 -0.77 -11.37 -3.53
C ARG A 207 -1.55 -11.69 -2.25
N PRO A 208 -1.03 -12.56 -1.36
CA PRO A 208 -1.65 -12.75 -0.05
C PRO A 208 -1.41 -11.51 0.82
N LEU A 209 -2.48 -10.84 1.25
CA LEU A 209 -2.38 -9.69 2.15
C LEU A 209 -2.69 -10.13 3.58
N LYS A 210 -1.63 -10.56 4.28
CA LYS A 210 -1.70 -11.01 5.67
C LYS A 210 -1.72 -9.85 6.65
N LYS A 211 -2.18 -10.09 7.88
CA LYS A 211 -1.97 -9.14 8.99
C LYS A 211 -0.48 -8.74 9.04
N GLY A 212 -0.22 -7.44 9.15
CA GLY A 212 1.12 -6.85 9.11
C GLY A 212 1.60 -6.43 7.72
N THR A 213 0.87 -6.76 6.65
CA THR A 213 1.17 -6.27 5.31
C THR A 213 1.07 -4.75 5.26
N SER A 214 2.13 -4.11 4.77
CA SER A 214 2.18 -2.68 4.50
C SER A 214 1.88 -2.41 3.03
N ILE A 215 0.95 -1.50 2.76
CA ILE A 215 0.62 -0.99 1.44
C ILE A 215 0.92 0.51 1.46
N ILE A 216 1.81 0.96 0.60
CA ILE A 216 2.28 2.34 0.50
C ILE A 216 1.74 2.93 -0.79
N LEU A 217 1.07 4.08 -0.67
CA LEU A 217 0.56 4.87 -1.77
C LEU A 217 1.27 6.22 -1.75
N THR A 218 2.21 6.44 -2.66
CA THR A 218 3.05 7.65 -2.68
C THR A 218 2.71 8.53 -3.87
N TRP A 219 2.16 9.72 -3.62
CA TRP A 219 1.96 10.75 -4.64
C TRP A 219 3.24 11.56 -4.78
N LEU A 220 3.96 11.38 -5.89
CA LEU A 220 5.11 12.23 -6.23
C LEU A 220 4.66 13.59 -6.73
N ASN A 221 3.53 13.62 -7.43
CA ASN A 221 2.85 14.81 -7.92
C ASN A 221 1.37 14.46 -8.18
N PRO A 222 0.52 15.42 -8.60
CA PRO A 222 -0.91 15.17 -8.78
C PRO A 222 -1.28 14.14 -9.86
N SER A 223 -0.37 13.75 -10.75
CA SER A 223 -0.63 12.78 -11.83
C SER A 223 0.14 11.47 -11.72
N ARG A 224 1.10 11.37 -10.80
CA ARG A 224 1.98 10.20 -10.65
C ARG A 224 1.96 9.65 -9.23
N LEU A 225 1.42 8.44 -9.12
CA LEU A 225 1.31 7.67 -7.88
C LEU A 225 2.20 6.42 -7.97
N LEU A 226 2.99 6.16 -6.94
CA LEU A 226 3.71 4.92 -6.76
C LEU A 226 2.97 4.02 -5.78
N VAL A 227 2.99 2.72 -6.06
CA VAL A 227 2.41 1.69 -5.21
C VAL A 227 3.50 0.71 -4.82
N SER A 228 3.63 0.46 -3.52
CA SER A 228 4.53 -0.55 -2.98
C SER A 228 3.82 -1.36 -1.92
N VAL A 229 4.05 -2.67 -1.90
CA VAL A 229 3.45 -3.59 -0.94
C VAL A 229 4.54 -4.48 -0.37
N SER A 230 4.59 -4.59 0.95
CA SER A 230 5.50 -5.50 1.66
C SER A 230 4.73 -6.34 2.66
N SER A 231 5.10 -7.62 2.79
CA SER A 231 4.51 -8.52 3.77
C SER A 231 4.79 -8.11 5.21
N ASN A 232 5.85 -7.32 5.45
CA ASN A 232 6.19 -6.75 6.74
C ASN A 232 7.08 -5.49 6.58
N GLY A 233 6.93 -4.50 7.46
CA GLY A 233 7.76 -3.30 7.47
C GLY A 233 7.56 -2.40 6.25
N ILE A 234 8.52 -1.50 6.00
CA ILE A 234 8.49 -0.58 4.86
C ILE A 234 9.05 -1.30 3.61
N PRO A 235 8.35 -1.25 2.46
CA PRO A 235 8.88 -1.80 1.22
C PRO A 235 10.17 -1.08 0.80
N SER A 236 11.10 -1.81 0.17
CA SER A 236 12.31 -1.22 -0.43
C SER A 236 12.20 -0.97 -1.94
N THR A 237 11.15 -1.50 -2.57
CA THR A 237 10.94 -1.43 -4.03
C THR A 237 9.57 -0.83 -4.37
N VAL A 238 9.46 -0.31 -5.60
CA VAL A 238 8.18 0.13 -6.19
C VAL A 238 7.59 -1.03 -6.99
N ASP A 239 6.36 -1.43 -6.68
CA ASP A 239 5.67 -2.52 -7.40
C ASP A 239 4.98 -2.00 -8.66
N ALA A 240 4.45 -0.77 -8.63
CA ALA A 240 3.81 -0.15 -9.79
C ALA A 240 3.93 1.38 -9.78
N THR A 241 3.93 1.95 -10.98
CA THR A 241 3.71 3.38 -11.21
C THR A 241 2.36 3.55 -11.90
N ILE A 242 1.53 4.45 -11.36
CA ILE A 242 0.20 4.77 -11.84
C ILE A 242 0.25 6.20 -12.39
N ASP A 243 0.21 6.31 -13.71
CA ASP A 243 0.23 7.58 -14.45
C ASP A 243 -1.19 7.97 -14.88
N SER A 244 -1.96 8.55 -13.95
CA SER A 244 -3.27 9.13 -14.20
C SER A 244 -3.63 10.13 -13.10
N ALA A 245 -3.91 11.38 -13.49
CA ALA A 245 -4.36 12.42 -12.57
C ALA A 245 -5.73 12.11 -11.96
N ASN A 246 -6.65 11.51 -12.73
CA ASN A 246 -7.97 11.15 -12.24
C ASN A 246 -7.89 10.04 -11.19
N VAL A 247 -7.09 9.00 -11.43
CA VAL A 247 -6.89 7.89 -10.48
C VAL A 247 -6.16 8.38 -9.23
N ALA A 248 -5.10 9.17 -9.39
CA ALA A 248 -4.35 9.74 -8.27
C ALA A 248 -5.24 10.65 -7.39
N SER A 249 -6.06 11.50 -8.00
CA SER A 249 -7.02 12.39 -7.32
C SER A 249 -8.13 11.60 -6.63
N ALA A 250 -8.73 10.65 -7.34
CA ALA A 250 -9.79 9.81 -6.79
C ALA A 250 -9.29 9.05 -5.56
N LEU A 251 -8.09 8.45 -5.63
CA LEU A 251 -7.50 7.72 -4.53
C LEU A 251 -7.19 8.63 -3.32
N PHE A 252 -6.69 9.84 -3.54
CA PHE A 252 -6.48 10.79 -2.45
C PHE A 252 -7.82 11.16 -1.78
N ASN A 253 -8.86 11.39 -2.58
CA ASN A 253 -10.21 11.72 -2.12
C ASN A 253 -10.95 10.55 -1.46
N VAL A 254 -10.50 9.30 -1.65
CA VAL A 254 -10.98 8.15 -0.87
C VAL A 254 -10.64 8.34 0.60
N PHE A 255 -9.46 8.89 0.93
CA PHE A 255 -8.98 9.03 2.30
C PHE A 255 -9.22 10.40 2.92
N LEU A 256 -9.09 11.48 2.14
CA LEU A 256 -9.13 12.85 2.65
C LEU A 256 -10.19 13.74 2.00
N GLY A 257 -11.03 13.18 1.12
CA GLY A 257 -12.17 13.89 0.53
C GLY A 257 -13.33 14.10 1.52
N ASP A 258 -14.48 14.53 1.03
CA ASP A 258 -15.63 14.91 1.87
C ASP A 258 -16.28 13.70 2.58
N SER A 259 -16.23 12.52 1.94
CA SER A 259 -16.68 11.25 2.50
C SER A 259 -15.50 10.28 2.61
N PRO A 260 -14.60 10.48 3.59
CA PRO A 260 -13.40 9.69 3.73
C PRO A 260 -13.72 8.29 4.25
N VAL A 261 -13.01 7.28 3.74
CA VAL A 261 -13.15 5.91 4.24
C VAL A 261 -12.64 5.73 5.66
N SER A 262 -11.72 6.58 6.10
CA SER A 262 -11.25 6.66 7.48
C SER A 262 -11.45 8.09 8.01
N PRO A 263 -12.64 8.39 8.59
CA PRO A 263 -12.89 9.70 9.20
C PRO A 263 -11.88 10.04 10.30
N SER A 264 -11.43 9.05 11.07
CA SER A 264 -10.40 9.22 12.10
C SER A 264 -9.06 9.69 11.51
N LEU A 265 -8.65 9.16 10.35
CA LEU A 265 -7.42 9.58 9.68
C LEU A 265 -7.52 11.07 9.28
N LYS A 266 -8.61 11.47 8.62
CA LYS A 266 -8.80 12.87 8.20
C LYS A 266 -8.82 13.82 9.40
N ALA A 267 -9.49 13.44 10.50
CA ALA A 267 -9.52 14.23 11.73
C ALA A 267 -8.12 14.37 12.37
N SER A 268 -7.37 13.27 12.46
CA SER A 268 -6.00 13.28 12.99
C SER A 268 -5.06 14.13 12.14
N VAL A 269 -5.17 14.03 10.81
CA VAL A 269 -4.40 14.87 9.87
C VAL A 269 -4.73 16.35 10.05
N ALA A 270 -6.01 16.70 10.21
CA ALA A 270 -6.41 18.09 10.48
C ALA A 270 -5.83 18.61 11.80
N GLU A 271 -5.77 17.76 12.83
CA GLU A 271 -5.11 18.09 14.10
C GLU A 271 -3.60 18.31 13.92
N GLY A 272 -2.90 17.41 13.22
CA GLY A 272 -1.46 17.57 12.94
C GLY A 272 -1.16 18.85 12.16
N LEU A 273 -1.96 19.14 11.13
CA LEU A 273 -1.86 20.39 10.36
C LEU A 273 -2.10 21.62 11.24
N SER A 274 -3.10 21.62 12.13
CA SER A 274 -3.36 22.75 13.04
C SER A 274 -2.19 23.06 13.99
N LYS A 275 -1.42 22.04 14.36
CA LYS A 275 -0.24 22.19 15.24
C LYS A 275 0.95 22.78 14.50
N VAL A 276 1.07 22.49 13.21
CA VAL A 276 2.18 22.93 12.35
C VAL A 276 1.89 24.30 11.72
N LEU A 277 0.64 24.58 11.35
CA LEU A 277 0.18 25.83 10.76
C LEU A 277 -0.22 26.84 11.84
N LYS A 278 0.71 27.16 12.74
CA LYS A 278 0.52 28.21 13.75
C LYS A 278 0.74 29.60 13.17
#